data_AF-A0A6P1ANW4-F1
#
_entry.id   AF-A0A6P1ANW4-F1
#
_cell.length_a   1.000
_cell.length_b   1.000
_cell.length_c   1.000
_cell.angle_alpha   90.00
_cell.angle_beta   90.00
_cell.angle_gamma   90.00
#
_symmetry.space_group_name_H-M   'P 1'
#
loop_
_entity.id
_entity.type
_entity.pdbx_description
1 polymer ?
#
loop_
_entity_poly.entity_id
_entity_poly.type
_entity_poly.pdbx_seq_one_letter_code
_entity_poly.pdbx_strand_id
1 'polypeptide(L)' 'MKIAVMSCIHGNYAALDAVLLDIDEQKAEKIYCLGDLVGYG' A
#
# COMPACT_ATOMS: atom_id res chain seq x y z
N MET A 1 -13.98 -12.29 0.60
CA MET A 1 -13.83 -10.82 0.52
C MET A 1 -12.73 -10.36 1.46
N LYS A 2 -11.50 -10.29 0.95
CA LYS A 2 -10.37 -9.62 1.63
C LYS A 2 -10.16 -8.23 1.04
N ILE A 3 -9.93 -7.24 1.89
CA ILE A 3 -9.67 -5.85 1.50
C ILE A 3 -8.36 -5.42 2.14
N ALA A 4 -7.45 -4.88 1.34
CA ALA A 4 -6.25 -4.21 1.83
C ALA A 4 -6.52 -2.70 1.98
N VAL A 5 -6.04 -2.12 3.09
CA VAL A 5 -6.13 -0.69 3.35
C VAL A 5 -4.73 -0.20 3.70
N MET A 6 -4.22 0.78 2.96
CA MET A 6 -2.88 1.34 3.13
C MET A 6 -2.89 2.87 3.09
N SER A 7 -1.88 3.51 3.67
CA SER A 7 -1.72 4.97 3.77
C SER A 7 -0.23 5.32 3.97
N CYS A 8 0.10 6.61 4.05
CA CYS A 8 1.40 7.10 4.53
C CYS A 8 2.57 6.52 3.75
N ILE A 9 2.46 6.56 2.41
CA ILE A 9 3.49 6.08 1.50
C ILE A 9 4.69 7.01 1.52
N HIS A 10 4.48 8.33 1.64
CA HIS A 10 5.53 9.36 1.73
C HIS A 10 6.63 9.22 0.66
N GLY A 11 6.25 8.82 -0.57
CA GLY A 11 7.20 8.56 -1.65
C GLY A 11 8.17 7.40 -1.42
N ASN A 12 8.03 6.61 -0.35
CA ASN A 12 8.90 5.49 -0.05
C ASN A 12 8.56 4.30 -0.97
N TYR A 13 9.20 4.28 -2.13
CA TYR A 13 8.99 3.25 -3.15
C TYR A 13 9.30 1.83 -2.65
N ALA A 14 10.39 1.66 -1.89
CA ALA A 14 10.78 0.33 -1.38
C ALA A 14 9.74 -0.23 -0.39
N ALA A 15 9.19 0.62 0.49
CA ALA A 15 8.13 0.20 1.39
C ALA A 15 6.82 -0.10 0.63
N LEU A 16 6.49 0.71 -0.38
CA LEU A 16 5.30 0.47 -1.20
C LEU A 16 5.38 -0.87 -1.95
N ASP A 17 6.53 -1.18 -2.56
CA ASP A 17 6.74 -2.44 -3.29
C ASP A 17 6.57 -3.66 -2.36
N ALA A 18 7.16 -3.61 -1.17
CA ALA A 18 7.02 -4.68 -0.17
C ALA A 18 5.55 -4.87 0.28
N VAL A 19 4.82 -3.77 0.50
CA VAL A 19 3.40 -3.83 0.89
C VAL A 19 2.53 -4.36 -0.24
N LEU A 20 2.79 -3.98 -1.49
CA LEU A 20 2.05 -4.50 -2.64
C LEU A 20 2.27 -6.01 -2.82
N LEU A 21 3.49 -6.50 -2.57
CA LEU A 21 3.78 -7.93 -2.61
C LEU A 21 3.02 -8.71 -1.53
N ASP A 22 3.00 -8.21 -0.28
CA ASP A 22 2.22 -8.81 0.81
C ASP A 22 0.72 -8.79 0.50
N ILE A 23 0.20 -7.70 -0.07
CA ILE A 23 -1.21 -7.61 -0.49
C ILE A 23 -1.57 -8.68 -1.53
N ASP A 24 -0.67 -8.95 -2.49
CA ASP A 24 -0.84 -9.98 -3.51
C ASP A 24 -0.80 -11.39 -2.90
N GLU A 25 0.16 -11.67 -2.02
CA GLU A 25 0.25 -12.94 -1.27
C GLU A 25 -1.00 -13.21 -0.43
N GLN A 26 -1.57 -12.17 0.16
CA GLN A 26 -2.82 -12.25 0.92
C GLN A 26 -4.05 -12.43 0.04
N LYS A 27 -3.94 -12.26 -1.28
CA LYS A 27 -5.05 -12.32 -2.25
C LYS A 27 -6.16 -11.34 -1.91
N ALA A 28 -5.81 -10.09 -1.63
CA ALA A 28 -6.80 -9.05 -1.42
C ALA A 28 -7.58 -8.78 -2.72
N GLU A 29 -8.91 -8.72 -2.62
CA GLU A 29 -9.79 -8.51 -3.78
C GLU A 29 -9.94 -7.02 -4.12
N LYS A 30 -9.68 -6.15 -3.15
CA LYS A 30 -9.73 -4.68 -3.28
C LYS A 30 -8.62 -4.05 -2.46
N ILE A 31 -8.07 -2.95 -2.97
CA ILE A 31 -7.07 -2.12 -2.29
C ILE A 31 -7.64 -0.71 -2.16
N TYR A 32 -7.61 -0.16 -0.96
CA TYR A 32 -7.95 1.23 -0.69
C TYR A 32 -6.71 1.96 -0.15
N CYS A 33 -6.40 3.09 -0.76
CA CYS A 33 -5.33 3.98 -0.31
C CYS A 33 -5.93 5.23 0.33
N LEU A 34 -5.53 5.55 1.57
CA LEU A 34 -6.09 6.68 2.34
C LEU A 34 -5.35 8.00 2.12
N GLY A 35 -4.21 8.00 1.41
CA GLY A 35 -3.47 9.22 1.07
C GLY A 35 -2.04 9.23 1.62
N ASP A 36 -1.50 10.44 1.80
CA ASP A 36 -0.09 10.69 2.14
C ASP A 36 0.87 10.00 1.17
N LEU A 37 0.59 10.15 -0.13
CA LEU A 37 1.30 9.46 -1.20
C LEU A 37 2.72 9.98 -1.39
N VAL A 38 2.88 11.29 -1.28
CA VAL A 38 4.11 12.05 -1.52
C VAL A 38 4.27 13.11 -0.44
N GLY A 39 5.50 13.57 -0.23
CA GLY A 39 5.84 14.54 0.82
C GLY A 39 6.58 13.89 1.97
N TYR A 40 7.58 14.62 2.47
CA TYR A 40 8.80 14.14 3.15
C TYR A 40 9.73 13.34 2.22
N GLY A 41 10.50 14.08 1.43
CA GLY A 41 11.88 13.72 1.10
C GLY A 41 12.83 14.42 2.06
#